data_AF-A0A1H8L307-F1
#
_entry.id   AF-A0A1H8L307-F1
#
_cell.length_a   1.000
_cell.length_b   1.000
_cell.length_c   1.000
_cell.angle_alpha   90.00
_cell.angle_beta   90.00
_cell.angle_gamma   90.00
#
_symmetry.space_group_name_H-M   'P 1'
#
loop_
_entity.id
_entity.type
_entity.pdbx_description
1 polymer ?
#
loop_
_entity_poly.entity_id
_entity_poly.type
_entity_poly.pdbx_seq_one_letter_code
_entity_poly.pdbx_strand_id
1 'polypeptide(L)'
;MKLTLKQTARTKFSLEHHGQEIESYLIKGTTPILGNVEIPGLMEAAYTLMGNKQDRFILDDGEIYNVKVARFIFFGYSFTKLHLHGREYEGYEVGRGREGHFLCIYEGDQQIALIEKDRVVMDNKDTYDLYVEASAHTDIAKIFAIHWDCSTYANSGEYLNKSKSIEIAFTINKFLKSKYDPAFKSRCF
;
A
#
# COMPACT_ATOMS: atom_id res chain seq x y z
N MET A 1 2.97 -16.52 3.31
CA MET A 1 2.02 -16.68 2.18
C MET A 1 2.25 -15.58 1.14
N LYS A 2 2.00 -15.85 -0.15
CA LYS A 2 1.96 -14.83 -1.24
C LYS A 2 0.52 -14.60 -1.73
N LEU A 3 0.14 -13.34 -1.87
CA LEU A 3 -1.10 -12.89 -2.50
C LEU A 3 -0.78 -11.81 -3.52
N THR A 4 -1.68 -11.58 -4.48
CA THR A 4 -1.54 -10.52 -5.46
C THR A 4 -2.74 -9.59 -5.38
N LEU A 5 -2.49 -8.31 -5.14
CA LEU A 5 -3.50 -7.26 -5.19
C LEU A 5 -3.40 -6.54 -6.54
N LYS A 6 -4.51 -6.48 -7.28
CA LYS A 6 -4.58 -5.76 -8.55
C LYS A 6 -5.54 -4.60 -8.44
N GLN A 7 -5.09 -3.43 -8.90
CA GLN A 7 -6.00 -2.34 -9.20
C GLN A 7 -6.69 -2.65 -10.54
N THR A 8 -7.99 -2.93 -10.51
CA THR A 8 -8.76 -3.30 -11.71
C THR A 8 -9.50 -2.11 -12.31
N ALA A 9 -9.81 -1.11 -11.49
CA ALA A 9 -10.33 0.20 -11.86
C ALA A 9 -9.91 1.23 -10.81
N ARG A 10 -10.13 2.53 -11.07
CA ARG A 10 -9.82 3.64 -10.14
C ARG A 10 -10.23 3.39 -8.68
N THR A 11 -11.36 2.72 -8.52
CA THR A 11 -12.00 2.49 -7.24
C THR A 11 -12.03 1.02 -6.87
N LYS A 12 -11.45 0.12 -7.68
CA LYS A 12 -11.62 -1.32 -7.48
C LYS A 12 -10.28 -2.02 -7.38
N PHE A 13 -10.11 -2.74 -6.28
CA PHE A 13 -9.01 -3.68 -6.09
C PHE A 13 -9.55 -5.11 -6.05
N SER A 14 -8.78 -6.06 -6.57
CA SER A 14 -9.03 -7.50 -6.41
C SER A 14 -7.83 -8.16 -5.75
N LEU A 15 -8.10 -8.98 -4.74
CA LEU A 15 -7.11 -9.85 -4.11
C LEU A 15 -7.20 -11.23 -4.74
N GLU A 16 -6.05 -11.73 -5.17
CA GLU A 16 -5.92 -13.03 -5.81
C GLU A 16 -4.94 -13.92 -5.02
N HIS A 17 -5.27 -15.21 -4.97
CA HIS A 17 -4.36 -16.26 -4.52
C HIS A 17 -4.23 -17.30 -5.63
N HIS A 18 -3.00 -17.59 -6.06
CA HIS A 18 -2.73 -18.47 -7.22
C HIS A 18 -3.53 -18.12 -8.49
N GLY A 19 -3.76 -16.82 -8.73
CA GLY A 19 -4.50 -16.31 -9.90
C GLY A 19 -6.02 -16.45 -9.82
N GLN A 20 -6.56 -16.90 -8.69
CA GLN A 20 -8.00 -16.92 -8.42
C GLN A 20 -8.37 -15.72 -7.55
N GLU A 21 -9.34 -14.93 -7.98
CA GLU A 21 -9.91 -13.84 -7.18
C GLU A 21 -10.61 -14.43 -5.95
N ILE A 22 -10.18 -13.98 -4.77
CA ILE A 22 -10.73 -14.42 -3.48
C ILE A 22 -11.48 -13.30 -2.78
N GLU A 23 -11.16 -12.04 -3.08
CA GLU A 23 -11.82 -10.87 -2.47
C GLU A 23 -11.75 -9.67 -3.43
N SER A 24 -12.73 -8.78 -3.36
CA SER A 24 -12.66 -7.49 -4.07
C SER A 24 -13.15 -6.33 -3.21
N TYR A 25 -12.53 -5.18 -3.43
CA TYR A 25 -12.71 -3.97 -2.65
C TYR A 25 -13.17 -2.83 -3.57
N LEU A 26 -14.18 -2.07 -3.15
CA LEU A 26 -14.66 -0.88 -3.83
C LEU A 26 -14.44 0.38 -2.98
N ILE A 27 -13.49 1.21 -3.38
CA ILE A 27 -13.17 2.52 -2.81
C ILE A 27 -14.04 3.58 -3.49
N LYS A 28 -15.20 3.95 -2.92
CA LYS A 28 -16.04 4.99 -3.55
C LYS A 28 -15.44 6.38 -3.37
N GLY A 29 -15.53 7.20 -4.42
CA GLY A 29 -15.24 8.64 -4.39
C GLY A 29 -16.48 9.48 -4.06
N THR A 30 -16.24 10.60 -3.37
CA THR A 30 -17.11 11.72 -2.96
C THR A 30 -18.56 11.79 -3.50
N THR A 31 -19.54 11.56 -2.60
CA THR A 31 -20.77 12.37 -2.41
C THR A 31 -21.37 12.03 -1.02
N PRO A 32 -21.86 12.99 -0.21
CA PRO A 32 -22.30 12.70 1.16
C PRO A 32 -23.76 12.20 1.26
N ILE A 33 -23.93 11.30 2.24
CA ILE A 33 -25.10 10.89 3.04
C ILE A 33 -26.22 9.96 2.50
N LEU A 34 -26.59 9.06 3.43
CA LEU A 34 -27.87 8.40 3.73
C LEU A 34 -28.20 7.08 3.03
N GLY A 35 -27.81 5.99 3.68
CA GLY A 35 -28.39 4.67 3.47
C GLY A 35 -27.66 3.60 4.28
N ASN A 36 -28.35 3.00 5.26
CA ASN A 36 -27.84 1.93 6.10
C ASN A 36 -27.35 0.75 5.25
N VAL A 37 -26.05 0.48 5.29
CA VAL A 37 -25.47 -0.77 4.82
C VAL A 37 -24.43 -1.18 5.85
N GLU A 38 -24.70 -2.26 6.57
CA GLU A 38 -23.71 -2.92 7.42
C GLU A 38 -22.58 -3.45 6.53
N ILE A 39 -21.36 -2.93 6.69
CA ILE A 39 -20.17 -3.41 5.97
C ILE A 39 -18.97 -3.40 6.95
N PRO A 40 -18.22 -4.49 7.12
CA PRO A 40 -17.15 -4.56 8.12
C PRO A 40 -15.90 -3.70 7.78
N GLY A 41 -15.65 -2.67 8.60
CA GLY A 41 -14.35 -2.25 9.16
C GLY A 41 -13.28 -1.60 8.25
N LEU A 42 -12.85 -2.29 7.20
CA LEU A 42 -11.68 -1.86 6.39
C LEU A 42 -12.05 -0.83 5.32
N MET A 43 -13.31 -0.87 4.89
CA MET A 43 -13.74 -0.18 3.69
C MET A 43 -14.26 1.22 3.97
N GLU A 44 -14.94 1.48 5.09
CA GLU A 44 -15.58 2.77 5.39
C GLU A 44 -14.56 3.93 5.47
N ALA A 45 -13.36 3.62 5.94
CA ALA A 45 -12.23 4.53 6.03
C ALA A 45 -11.78 5.15 4.70
N ALA A 46 -11.82 4.36 3.64
CA ALA A 46 -11.37 4.79 2.32
C ALA A 46 -12.40 5.72 1.63
N TYR A 47 -13.64 5.79 2.12
CA TYR A 47 -14.76 6.53 1.49
C TYR A 47 -14.63 8.06 1.61
N THR A 48 -13.84 8.59 2.54
CA THR A 48 -13.90 10.03 2.87
C THR A 48 -12.93 10.90 2.05
N LEU A 49 -11.96 10.33 1.32
CA LEU A 49 -10.68 11.04 1.11
C LEU A 49 -10.21 11.20 -0.35
N MET A 50 -11.04 10.86 -1.34
CA MET A 50 -10.68 11.06 -2.75
C MET A 50 -11.06 12.46 -3.25
N GLY A 51 -10.16 13.42 -3.00
CA GLY A 51 -10.23 14.79 -3.55
C GLY A 51 -8.96 15.62 -3.35
N ASN A 52 -8.10 15.24 -2.40
CA ASN A 52 -6.78 15.82 -2.18
C ASN A 52 -5.79 14.68 -1.92
N LYS A 53 -4.52 14.83 -2.31
CA LYS A 53 -3.41 13.91 -2.00
C LYS A 53 -3.25 13.85 -0.47
N GLN A 54 -4.07 13.04 0.19
CA GLN A 54 -4.20 13.05 1.63
C GLN A 54 -3.17 12.11 2.23
N ASP A 55 -2.31 12.70 3.06
CA ASP A 55 -1.26 12.01 3.80
C ASP A 55 -1.82 11.20 4.99
N ARG A 56 -3.15 11.10 5.19
CA ARG A 56 -3.79 10.43 6.35
C ARG A 56 -5.18 9.90 6.02
N PHE A 57 -5.45 8.63 6.30
CA PHE A 57 -6.77 7.99 6.26
C PHE A 57 -7.23 7.58 7.66
N ILE A 58 -8.50 7.86 8.01
CA ILE A 58 -9.11 7.50 9.29
C ILE A 58 -9.91 6.22 9.11
N LEU A 59 -9.62 5.21 9.92
CA LEU A 59 -10.29 3.91 9.96
C LEU A 59 -11.21 3.83 11.19
N ASP A 60 -12.16 2.89 11.21
CA ASP A 60 -13.15 2.78 12.29
C ASP A 60 -12.50 2.63 13.68
N ASP A 61 -11.38 1.92 13.74
CA ASP A 61 -10.62 1.61 14.95
C ASP A 61 -9.14 2.04 14.84
N GLY A 62 -8.84 2.98 13.93
CA GLY A 62 -7.45 3.28 13.60
C GLY A 62 -7.23 4.45 12.67
N GLU A 63 -5.99 4.64 12.26
CA GLU A 63 -5.62 5.58 11.21
C GLU A 63 -4.31 5.18 10.55
N ILE A 64 -4.17 5.49 9.27
CA ILE A 64 -2.92 5.32 8.53
C ILE A 64 -2.48 6.67 7.98
N TYR A 65 -1.21 7.03 8.11
CA TYR A 65 -0.71 8.32 7.65
C TYR A 65 0.79 8.34 7.37
N ASN A 66 1.22 9.27 6.53
CA ASN A 66 2.62 9.53 6.24
C ASN A 66 3.26 10.41 7.32
N VAL A 67 4.42 9.98 7.80
CA VAL A 67 5.30 10.72 8.71
C VAL A 67 6.51 11.20 7.92
N LYS A 68 6.83 12.50 8.02
CA LYS A 68 8.02 13.12 7.42
C LYS A 68 9.03 13.40 8.52
N VAL A 69 10.20 12.76 8.43
CA VAL A 69 11.32 12.98 9.34
C VAL A 69 12.32 13.91 8.65
N ALA A 70 12.37 15.16 9.10
CA ALA A 70 13.39 16.10 8.68
C ALA A 70 14.65 15.91 9.54
N ARG A 71 15.75 15.48 8.91
CA ARG A 71 17.12 15.70 9.42
C ARG A 71 17.81 16.60 8.41
N PHE A 72 18.67 17.50 8.92
CA PHE A 72 19.46 18.52 8.20
C PHE A 72 19.44 18.42 6.66
N ILE A 73 19.14 19.56 6.01
CA ILE A 73 19.00 19.77 4.56
C ILE A 73 19.64 18.61 3.77
N PHE A 74 18.81 17.76 3.15
CA PHE A 74 19.11 16.55 2.34
C PHE A 74 19.03 15.15 2.99
N PHE A 75 18.93 14.98 4.32
CA PHE A 75 18.89 13.62 4.93
C PHE A 75 17.52 13.20 5.49
N GLY A 76 16.46 13.91 5.14
CA GLY A 76 15.11 13.53 5.51
C GLY A 76 14.67 12.20 4.88
N TYR A 77 13.67 11.57 5.49
CA TYR A 77 12.95 10.44 4.92
C TYR A 77 11.49 10.49 5.38
N SER A 78 10.62 9.78 4.67
CA SER A 78 9.25 9.53 5.10
C SER A 78 9.00 8.05 5.27
N PHE A 79 8.00 7.73 6.08
CA PHE A 79 7.48 6.40 6.26
C PHE A 79 5.99 6.51 6.60
N THR A 80 5.25 5.41 6.45
CA THR A 80 3.82 5.38 6.74
C THR A 80 3.61 4.72 8.10
N LYS A 81 2.78 5.31 8.97
CA LYS A 81 2.33 4.71 10.23
C LYS A 81 0.90 4.26 10.12
N LEU A 82 0.59 3.11 10.69
CA LEU A 82 -0.77 2.61 10.90
C LEU A 82 -0.97 2.34 12.40
N HIS A 83 -1.99 2.96 12.97
CA HIS A 83 -2.56 2.57 14.26
C HIS A 83 -3.84 1.79 14.00
N LEU A 84 -3.95 0.58 14.52
CA LEU A 84 -5.12 -0.27 14.32
C LEU A 84 -5.29 -1.23 15.49
N HIS A 85 -6.50 -1.40 16.03
CA HIS A 85 -6.77 -2.25 17.19
C HIS A 85 -5.80 -2.03 18.37
N GLY A 86 -5.36 -0.79 18.61
CA GLY A 86 -4.39 -0.45 19.66
C GLY A 86 -2.94 -0.89 19.40
N ARG A 87 -2.63 -1.35 18.17
CA ARG A 87 -1.27 -1.72 17.72
C ARG A 87 -0.73 -0.67 16.76
N GLU A 88 0.59 -0.57 16.68
CA GLU A 88 1.29 0.33 15.77
C GLU A 88 2.12 -0.45 14.77
N TYR A 89 2.04 -0.03 13.51
CA TYR A 89 2.78 -0.59 12.39
C TYR A 89 3.46 0.51 11.60
N GLU A 90 4.62 0.20 11.02
CA GLU A 90 5.42 1.14 10.23
C GLU A 90 5.78 0.56 8.87
N GLY A 91 5.45 1.29 7.81
CA GLY A 91 5.74 0.95 6.41
C GLY A 91 6.86 1.82 5.85
N TYR A 92 7.92 1.18 5.35
CA TYR A 92 9.10 1.85 4.80
C TYR A 92 9.25 1.57 3.31
N GLU A 93 9.14 2.60 2.49
CA GLU A 93 9.33 2.52 1.03
C GLU A 93 10.82 2.40 0.68
N VAL A 94 11.16 1.37 -0.10
CA VAL A 94 12.53 1.08 -0.55
C VAL A 94 12.55 0.77 -2.04
N GLY A 95 13.05 1.72 -2.83
CA GLY A 95 13.38 1.52 -4.23
C GLY A 95 14.77 0.90 -4.39
N ARG A 96 14.84 -0.21 -5.14
CA ARG A 96 16.08 -0.94 -5.46
C ARG A 96 16.41 -0.90 -6.96
N GLY A 97 15.97 0.14 -7.66
CA GLY A 97 16.21 0.34 -9.08
C GLY A 97 15.62 -0.82 -9.90
N ARG A 98 16.49 -1.56 -10.59
CA ARG A 98 16.10 -2.71 -11.41
C ARG A 98 15.79 -3.99 -10.62
N GLU A 99 15.86 -3.97 -9.29
CA GLU A 99 15.48 -5.13 -8.46
C GLU A 99 14.04 -5.04 -7.95
N GLY A 100 13.47 -3.85 -7.78
CA GLY A 100 12.06 -3.70 -7.42
C GLY A 100 11.75 -2.40 -6.70
N HIS A 101 10.46 -2.21 -6.45
CA HIS A 101 9.96 -1.18 -5.56
C HIS A 101 9.19 -1.85 -4.42
N PHE A 102 9.65 -1.63 -3.20
CA PHE A 102 9.20 -2.40 -2.04
C PHE A 102 8.62 -1.50 -0.95
N LEU A 103 7.61 -1.99 -0.24
CA LEU A 103 7.14 -1.43 1.03
C LEU A 103 7.32 -2.48 2.12
N CYS A 104 8.23 -2.22 3.06
CA CYS A 104 8.58 -3.13 4.14
C CYS A 104 7.81 -2.75 5.40
N ILE A 105 6.99 -3.65 5.95
CA ILE A 105 6.06 -3.35 7.05
C ILE A 105 6.51 -4.03 8.33
N TYR A 106 6.57 -3.26 9.41
CA TYR A 106 7.07 -3.67 10.71
C TYR A 106 6.01 -3.52 11.80
N GLU A 107 6.02 -4.44 12.77
CA GLU A 107 5.42 -4.29 14.10
C GLU A 107 6.59 -4.26 15.10
N GLY A 108 6.92 -3.08 15.64
CA GLY A 108 8.16 -2.88 16.38
C GLY A 108 9.41 -3.17 15.53
N ASP A 109 10.28 -4.07 16.01
CA ASP A 109 11.50 -4.46 15.30
C ASP A 109 11.33 -5.65 14.34
N GLN A 110 10.15 -6.29 14.34
CA GLN A 110 9.86 -7.44 13.48
C GLN A 110 9.23 -6.99 12.17
N GLN A 111 9.85 -7.38 11.05
CA GLN A 111 9.19 -7.24 9.75
C GLN A 111 8.08 -8.30 9.66
N ILE A 112 6.85 -7.87 9.41
CA ILE A 112 5.66 -8.75 9.35
C ILE A 112 5.13 -8.94 7.92
N ALA A 113 5.46 -8.01 7.02
CA ALA A 113 5.06 -8.06 5.62
C ALA A 113 6.05 -7.32 4.71
N LEU A 114 5.99 -7.68 3.43
CA LEU A 114 6.68 -7.02 2.33
C LEU A 114 5.70 -6.91 1.16
N ILE A 115 5.55 -5.70 0.63
CA ILE A 115 4.79 -5.46 -0.59
C ILE A 115 5.77 -5.14 -1.69
N GLU A 116 5.62 -5.78 -2.84
CA GLU A 116 6.39 -5.51 -4.04
C GLU A 116 5.45 -4.97 -5.12
N LYS A 117 5.70 -3.73 -5.57
CA LYS A 117 4.99 -3.16 -6.71
C LYS A 117 5.64 -3.64 -8.00
N ASP A 118 4.85 -4.20 -8.92
CA ASP A 118 5.34 -4.49 -10.27
C ASP A 118 5.71 -3.18 -10.97
N ARG A 119 6.78 -3.21 -11.74
CA ARG A 119 7.28 -2.02 -12.45
C ARG A 119 6.54 -1.76 -13.73
N VAL A 120 5.91 -2.78 -14.27
CA VAL A 120 5.14 -2.68 -15.51
C VAL A 120 3.74 -2.25 -15.14
N VAL A 121 3.45 -0.98 -15.37
CA VAL A 121 2.08 -0.46 -15.27
C VAL A 121 1.44 -0.59 -16.65
N MET A 122 0.28 -1.25 -16.72
CA MET A 122 -0.49 -1.39 -17.95
C MET A 122 -1.84 -0.72 -17.78
N ASP A 123 -2.22 0.17 -18.69
CA ASP A 123 -3.51 0.88 -18.65
C ASP A 123 -3.83 1.56 -17.30
N ASN A 124 -2.80 2.11 -16.63
CA ASN A 124 -2.87 2.69 -15.27
C ASN A 124 -3.40 1.69 -14.22
N LYS A 125 -3.08 0.41 -14.38
CA LYS A 125 -3.37 -0.65 -13.41
C LYS A 125 -2.06 -1.10 -12.78
N ASP A 126 -1.99 -0.94 -11.48
CA ASP A 126 -0.89 -1.42 -10.68
C ASP A 126 -1.17 -2.81 -10.11
N THR A 127 -0.10 -3.59 -10.01
CA THR A 127 -0.10 -4.92 -9.39
C THR A 127 0.89 -4.95 -8.25
N TYR A 128 0.45 -5.50 -7.12
CA TYR A 128 1.22 -5.58 -5.89
C TYR A 128 1.27 -7.04 -5.41
N ASP A 129 2.47 -7.56 -5.23
CA ASP A 129 2.68 -8.84 -4.58
C ASP A 129 2.86 -8.63 -3.08
N LEU A 130 1.96 -9.24 -2.30
CA LEU A 130 1.92 -9.20 -0.85
C LEU A 130 2.56 -10.47 -0.29
N TYR A 131 3.68 -10.31 0.41
CA TYR A 131 4.33 -11.38 1.16
C TYR A 131 4.08 -11.13 2.65
N VAL A 132 3.43 -12.08 3.32
CA VAL A 132 3.09 -11.98 4.74
C VAL A 132 3.59 -13.19 5.50
N GLU A 133 4.17 -12.95 6.69
CA GLU A 133 4.70 -14.01 7.56
C GLU A 133 3.58 -14.86 8.16
N ALA A 134 2.48 -14.22 8.56
CA ALA A 134 1.30 -14.87 9.11
C ALA A 134 0.03 -14.36 8.42
N SER A 135 -0.98 -15.22 8.29
CA SER A 135 -2.27 -14.85 7.67
C SER A 135 -2.96 -13.69 8.39
N ALA A 136 -2.76 -13.56 9.70
CA ALA A 136 -3.27 -12.44 10.50
C ALA A 136 -2.73 -11.06 10.06
N HIS A 137 -1.59 -11.00 9.37
CA HIS A 137 -0.99 -9.75 8.88
C HIS A 137 -1.47 -9.37 7.48
N THR A 138 -2.35 -10.17 6.87
CA THR A 138 -2.82 -9.92 5.51
C THR A 138 -3.57 -8.60 5.41
N ASP A 139 -4.46 -8.32 6.37
CA ASP A 139 -5.26 -7.10 6.33
C ASP A 139 -4.41 -5.84 6.54
N ILE A 140 -3.40 -5.93 7.40
CA ILE A 140 -2.39 -4.87 7.55
C ILE A 140 -1.71 -4.59 6.22
N ALA A 141 -1.23 -5.63 5.52
CA ALA A 141 -0.57 -5.47 4.23
C ALA A 141 -1.51 -4.87 3.16
N LYS A 142 -2.80 -5.25 3.15
CA LYS A 142 -3.81 -4.64 2.26
C LYS A 142 -3.98 -3.15 2.51
N ILE A 143 -4.15 -2.72 3.77
CA ILE A 143 -4.30 -1.30 4.13
C ILE A 143 -3.11 -0.50 3.63
N PHE A 144 -1.89 -0.99 3.89
CA PHE A 144 -0.67 -0.33 3.43
C PHE A 144 -0.58 -0.27 1.90
N ALA A 145 -0.91 -1.34 1.16
CA ALA A 145 -0.91 -1.33 -0.30
C ALA A 145 -1.87 -0.28 -0.86
N ILE A 146 -3.12 -0.26 -0.35
CA ILE A 146 -4.16 0.67 -0.80
C ILE A 146 -3.76 2.11 -0.50
N HIS A 147 -3.28 2.38 0.72
CA HIS A 147 -2.79 3.72 1.07
C HIS A 147 -1.60 4.13 0.21
N TRP A 148 -0.65 3.23 -0.05
CA TRP A 148 0.52 3.51 -0.87
C TRP A 148 0.14 3.85 -2.31
N ASP A 149 -0.79 3.11 -2.92
CA ASP A 149 -1.31 3.42 -4.25
C ASP A 149 -1.99 4.80 -4.27
N CYS A 150 -2.93 5.02 -3.35
CA CYS A 150 -3.73 6.23 -3.30
C CYS A 150 -2.91 7.50 -2.98
N SER A 151 -1.87 7.40 -2.15
CA SER A 151 -1.05 8.55 -1.74
C SER A 151 0.06 8.89 -2.74
N THR A 152 0.61 7.89 -3.45
CA THR A 152 1.75 8.07 -4.34
C THR A 152 1.33 8.18 -5.81
N TYR A 153 0.38 7.36 -6.24
CA TYR A 153 0.08 7.10 -7.66
C TYR A 153 -1.32 7.58 -8.08
N ALA A 154 -1.89 8.55 -7.35
CA ALA A 154 -3.09 9.30 -7.74
C ALA A 154 -2.84 10.20 -8.98
N ASN A 155 -2.32 9.63 -10.07
CA ASN A 155 -2.29 10.22 -11.40
C ASN A 155 -3.73 10.33 -11.90
N SER A 156 -4.33 11.42 -11.44
CA SER A 156 -5.62 11.97 -11.80
C SER A 156 -5.73 12.16 -13.32
N GLY A 157 -6.67 11.45 -13.95
CA GLY A 157 -7.43 12.02 -15.06
C GLY A 157 -7.34 11.33 -16.43
N GLU A 158 -6.24 10.68 -16.80
CA GLU A 158 -6.07 10.24 -18.19
C GLU A 158 -6.55 8.80 -18.42
N TYR A 159 -7.56 8.65 -19.29
CA TYR A 159 -7.89 7.36 -19.91
C TYR A 159 -6.76 7.02 -20.89
N LEU A 160 -5.82 6.19 -20.44
CA LEU A 160 -4.80 5.63 -21.31
C LEU A 160 -5.23 4.21 -21.72
N ASN A 161 -5.48 4.03 -23.00
CA ASN A 161 -5.76 2.72 -23.59
C ASN A 161 -4.49 2.26 -24.32
N LYS A 162 -3.97 1.07 -23.99
CA LYS A 162 -2.71 0.50 -24.50
C LYS A 162 -1.46 1.26 -24.05
N SER A 163 -1.47 1.84 -22.85
CA SER A 163 -0.24 2.40 -22.27
C SER A 163 0.56 1.33 -21.54
N LYS A 164 1.88 1.41 -21.68
CA LYS A 164 2.84 0.66 -20.88
C LYS A 164 3.89 1.63 -20.37
N SER A 165 4.02 1.75 -19.06
CA SER A 165 5.13 2.48 -18.44
C SER A 165 5.99 1.52 -17.62
N ILE A 166 7.26 1.88 -17.45
CA ILE A 166 8.18 1.18 -16.57
C ILE A 166 8.60 2.17 -15.48
N GLU A 167 8.19 1.89 -14.25
CA GLU A 167 8.56 2.70 -13.10
C GLU A 167 9.82 2.15 -12.42
N ILE A 168 10.78 3.03 -12.14
CA ILE A 168 12.03 2.68 -11.45
C ILE A 168 12.19 3.62 -10.25
N ALA A 169 12.16 3.07 -9.05
CA ALA A 169 12.40 3.79 -7.81
C ALA A 169 13.80 3.45 -7.26
N PHE A 170 14.52 4.46 -6.75
CA PHE A 170 15.82 4.25 -6.12
C PHE A 170 15.93 5.05 -4.82
N THR A 171 16.04 4.34 -3.70
CA THR A 171 16.23 4.96 -2.38
C THR A 171 17.72 5.25 -2.18
N ILE A 172 18.06 6.44 -1.69
CA ILE A 172 19.45 6.82 -1.35
C ILE A 172 19.69 6.77 0.17
N ASN A 173 18.67 7.08 0.96
CA ASN A 173 18.73 7.13 2.42
C ASN A 173 19.15 5.77 3.03
N LYS A 174 20.24 5.76 3.82
CA LYS A 174 20.81 4.53 4.40
C LYS A 174 19.88 3.85 5.40
N PHE A 175 19.12 4.63 6.17
CA PHE A 175 18.15 4.08 7.12
C PHE A 175 17.02 3.35 6.37
N LEU A 176 16.39 3.98 5.37
CA LEU A 176 15.39 3.31 4.55
C LEU A 176 15.94 2.06 3.85
N LYS A 177 17.16 2.12 3.29
CA LYS A 177 17.81 0.94 2.68
C LYS A 177 17.94 -0.23 3.65
N SER A 178 18.24 0.04 4.93
CA SER A 178 18.41 -1.00 5.95
C SER A 178 17.11 -1.70 6.34
N LYS A 179 15.95 -1.15 6.00
CA LYS A 179 14.64 -1.75 6.24
C LYS A 179 14.25 -2.84 5.23
N TYR A 180 15.02 -3.00 4.15
CA TYR A 180 14.79 -4.08 3.20
C TYR A 180 15.58 -5.34 3.58
N ASP A 181 14.85 -6.41 3.87
CA ASP A 181 15.41 -7.75 4.05
C ASP A 181 15.24 -8.60 2.78
N PRO A 182 16.33 -8.92 2.05
CA PRO A 182 16.25 -9.73 0.83
C PRO A 182 15.79 -11.18 1.07
N ALA A 183 15.91 -11.70 2.29
CA ALA A 183 15.48 -13.05 2.63
C ALA A 183 14.00 -13.12 3.06
N PHE A 184 13.31 -11.98 3.19
CA PHE A 184 11.93 -11.93 3.69
C PHE A 184 10.97 -12.79 2.88
N LYS A 185 11.03 -12.67 1.54
CA LYS A 185 10.17 -13.44 0.63
C LYS A 185 10.29 -14.94 0.88
N SER A 186 11.53 -15.44 1.03
CA SER A 186 11.78 -16.87 1.25
C SER A 186 11.23 -17.40 2.57
N ARG A 187 11.00 -16.55 3.58
CA ARG A 187 10.36 -16.95 4.84
C ARG A 187 8.84 -17.06 4.75
N CYS A 188 8.26 -16.52 3.69
CA CYS A 188 6.82 -16.53 3.47
C CYS A 188 6.34 -17.76 2.66
N PHE A 189 7.23 -18.69 2.33
CA PHE A 189 6.96 -19.90 1.56
C PHE A 189 7.33 -21.17 2.35
#